data_AF-K0V1N6-F1
#
_entry.id   AF-K0V1N6-F1
#
_cell.length_a   1.000
_cell.length_b   1.000
_cell.length_c   1.000
_cell.angle_alpha   90.00
_cell.angle_beta   90.00
_cell.angle_gamma   90.00
#
_symmetry.space_group_name_H-M   'P 1'
#
loop_
_entity.id
_entity.type
_entity.pdbx_description
1 polymer ?
#
loop_
_entity_poly.entity_id
_entity_poly.type
_entity_poly.pdbx_seq_one_letter_code
_entity_poly.pdbx_strand_id
1 'polypeptide(L)' 'MRRTFALLFGLAFLVAAPGVAGAAPIERPTGNQRYVDVVIARALSQRGVPFSYGGGDVNGPTRGIARTLPAPGLA' A
#
# COMPACT_ATOMS: atom_id res chain seq x y z
N MET A 1 -6.13 -37.20 35.60
CA MET A 1 -6.34 -38.35 34.69
C MET A 1 -7.28 -37.98 33.53
N ARG A 2 -8.61 -37.94 33.71
CA ARG A 2 -9.56 -37.68 32.58
C ARG A 2 -9.36 -36.33 31.87
N ARG A 3 -9.14 -35.24 32.63
CA ARG A 3 -8.94 -33.89 32.07
C ARG A 3 -7.62 -33.75 31.29
N THR A 4 -6.56 -34.38 31.77
CA THR A 4 -5.26 -34.42 31.10
C THR A 4 -5.32 -35.19 29.79
N PHE A 5 -6.05 -36.31 29.73
CA PHE A 5 -6.27 -37.03 28.47
C PHE A 5 -7.08 -36.21 27.46
N ALA A 6 -8.13 -35.50 27.90
CA ALA A 6 -8.91 -34.63 27.03
C ALA A 6 -8.05 -33.50 26.40
N LEU A 7 -7.14 -32.91 27.18
CA LEU A 7 -6.20 -31.90 26.67
C LEU A 7 -5.21 -32.49 25.65
N LEU A 8 -4.66 -33.67 25.93
CA LEU A 8 -3.72 -34.33 25.01
C LEU A 8 -4.40 -34.73 23.69
N PHE A 9 -5.62 -35.25 23.75
CA PHE A 9 -6.38 -35.58 22.54
C PHE A 9 -6.80 -34.33 21.75
N GLY A 10 -7.21 -33.26 22.43
CA GLY A 10 -7.54 -31.99 21.76
C GLY A 10 -6.33 -31.36 21.08
N LEU A 11 -5.15 -31.40 21.72
CA LEU A 11 -3.91 -30.90 21.14
C LEU A 11 -3.45 -31.77 19.96
N ALA A 12 -3.57 -33.10 20.09
CA ALA A 12 -3.27 -34.02 18.99
C ALA A 12 -4.17 -33.77 17.78
N PHE A 13 -5.47 -33.51 18.00
CA PHE A 13 -6.41 -33.16 16.93
C PHE A 13 -6.10 -31.81 16.27
N LEU A 14 -5.66 -30.82 17.06
CA LEU A 14 -5.27 -29.50 16.55
C LEU A 14 -4.04 -29.57 15.64
N VAL A 15 -3.06 -30.44 15.97
CA VAL A 15 -1.83 -30.62 15.17
C VAL A 15 -2.06 -31.53 13.96
N ALA A 16 -2.95 -32.52 14.08
CA ALA A 16 -3.24 -33.49 13.02
C ALA A 16 -4.29 -33.01 12.00
N ALA A 17 -5.00 -31.90 12.28
CA ALA A 17 -5.96 -31.33 11.35
C ALA A 17 -5.24 -30.75 10.12
N PRO A 18 -5.49 -31.27 8.90
CA PRO A 18 -4.89 -30.71 7.69
C PRO A 18 -5.50 -29.34 7.40
N GLY A 19 -4.64 -28.33 7.28
CA GLY A 19 -5.02 -27.00 6.80
C GLY A 19 -5.52 -26.07 7.89
N VAL A 20 -4.59 -25.41 8.58
CA VAL A 20 -4.86 -24.08 9.11
C VAL A 20 -5.02 -23.17 7.89
N ALA A 21 -6.16 -22.49 7.75
CA ALA A 21 -6.33 -21.50 6.68
C ALA A 21 -5.34 -20.35 6.89
N GLY A 22 -4.14 -20.48 6.31
CA GLY A 22 -3.19 -19.40 6.18
C GLY A 22 -3.62 -18.48 5.05
N ALA A 23 -3.34 -17.18 5.18
CA ALA A 23 -3.44 -16.28 4.03
C ALA A 23 -2.59 -16.88 2.90
N ALA A 24 -3.20 -17.07 1.72
CA ALA A 24 -2.45 -17.48 0.54
C ALA A 24 -1.31 -16.46 0.36
N PRO A 25 -0.04 -16.91 0.27
CA PRO A 25 1.05 -16.00 -0.04
C PRO A 25 0.69 -15.28 -1.33
N ILE A 26 0.60 -13.95 -1.29
CA ILE A 26 0.50 -13.16 -2.51
C ILE A 26 1.88 -13.27 -3.15
N GLU A 27 2.08 -14.28 -3.99
CA GLU A 27 3.21 -14.32 -4.92
C GLU A 27 2.99 -13.19 -5.93
N ARG A 28 3.41 -11.98 -5.58
CA ARG A 28 3.52 -10.91 -6.56
C ARG A 28 4.74 -11.23 -7.43
N PRO A 29 4.58 -11.40 -8.75
CA PRO A 29 5.71 -11.64 -9.64
C PRO A 29 6.74 -10.51 -9.47
N THR A 30 7.94 -10.85 -9.03
CA THR A 30 9.02 -9.88 -8.74
C THR A 30 9.59 -9.24 -10.01
N GLY A 31 9.22 -9.72 -11.20
CA GLY A 31 9.76 -9.27 -12.48
C GLY A 31 9.68 -7.76 -12.71
N ASN A 32 8.61 -7.11 -12.22
CA ASN A 32 8.43 -5.67 -12.34
C ASN A 32 8.75 -4.87 -11.06
N GLN A 33 9.12 -5.55 -9.96
CA GLN A 33 9.28 -4.91 -8.66
C GLN A 33 10.34 -3.80 -8.70
N ARG A 34 11.44 -4.03 -9.43
CA ARG A 34 12.48 -3.02 -9.65
C ARG A 34 11.95 -1.73 -10.27
N TYR A 35 11.06 -1.82 -11.26
CA TYR A 35 10.49 -0.64 -11.91
C TYR A 35 9.53 0.10 -10.99
N VAL A 36 8.76 -0.65 -10.19
CA VAL A 36 7.88 -0.08 -9.17
C VAL A 36 8.70 0.71 -8.14
N ASP A 37 9.80 0.13 -7.65
CA ASP A 37 10.67 0.79 -6.66
C ASP A 37 11.28 2.09 -7.20
N VAL A 38 11.66 2.12 -8.49
CA VAL A 38 12.16 3.34 -9.15
C VAL A 38 11.09 4.44 -9.21
N VAL A 39 9.84 4.10 -9.55
CA VAL A 39 8.74 5.08 -9.59
C VAL A 39 8.45 5.63 -8.19
N ILE A 40 8.46 4.76 -7.17
CA ILE A 40 8.27 5.17 -5.78
C ILE A 40 9.41 6.09 -5.34
N ALA A 41 10.66 5.73 -5.59
CA ALA A 41 11.82 6.56 -5.23
C ALA A 41 11.75 7.94 -5.90
N ARG A 42 11.33 8.00 -7.17
CA ARG A 42 11.13 9.26 -7.89
C ARG A 42 10.06 10.13 -7.22
N ALA A 43 8.91 9.56 -6.86
CA ALA A 43 7.86 10.30 -6.16
C ALA A 43 8.32 10.80 -4.77
N LEU A 44 9.01 9.95 -4.00
CA LEU A 44 9.49 10.31 -2.66
C LEU A 44 10.57 11.42 -2.68
N SER A 45 11.32 11.55 -3.77
CA SER A 45 12.27 12.65 -3.97
C SER A 45 11.59 14.02 -4.08
N GLN A 46 10.29 14.06 -4.38
CA GLN A 46 9.52 15.30 -4.52
C GLN A 46 8.80 15.73 -3.22
N ARG A 47 9.05 15.04 -2.10
CA ARG A 47 8.49 15.47 -0.81
C ARG A 47 8.98 16.87 -0.47
N GLY A 48 8.05 17.74 -0.08
CA GLY A 48 8.33 19.15 0.24
C GLY A 48 8.17 20.11 -0.95
N VAL A 49 7.97 19.60 -2.18
CA VAL A 49 7.59 20.45 -3.32
C VAL A 49 6.20 21.04 -3.07
N PRO A 50 6.01 22.37 -3.18
CA PRO A 50 4.70 23.00 -2.99
C PRO A 50 3.67 22.56 -4.02
N PHE A 51 2.40 22.58 -3.61
CA PHE A 51 1.28 22.39 -4.53
C PHE A 51 1.23 23.51 -5.57
N SER A 52 1.00 23.15 -6.84
CA SER A 52 0.71 24.09 -7.92
C SER A 52 -0.40 23.52 -8.82
N TYR A 53 -1.49 24.27 -9.00
CA TYR A 53 -2.63 23.81 -9.79
C TYR A 53 -2.25 23.66 -11.27
N GLY A 54 -2.38 22.44 -11.82
CA GLY A 54 -1.95 22.14 -13.19
C GLY A 54 -0.44 22.19 -13.40
N GLY A 55 0.37 22.24 -12.33
CA GLY A 55 1.82 22.16 -12.40
C GLY A 55 2.33 20.73 -12.29
N GLY A 56 3.47 20.46 -12.93
CA GLY A 56 4.13 19.15 -13.03
C GLY A 56 4.07 18.56 -14.43
N ASP A 57 5.17 17.98 -14.89
CA ASP A 57 5.26 17.18 -16.12
C ASP A 57 6.22 15.99 -15.95
N VAL A 58 6.54 15.31 -17.07
CA VAL A 58 7.46 14.16 -17.07
C VAL A 58 8.89 14.52 -16.64
N ASN A 59 9.27 15.79 -16.62
CA ASN A 59 10.59 16.27 -16.22
C ASN A 59 10.63 16.72 -14.75
N GLY A 60 9.49 17.04 -14.13
CA GLY A 60 9.41 17.38 -12.71
C GLY A 60 8.36 18.46 -12.41
N PRO A 61 8.51 19.20 -11.30
CA PRO A 61 7.63 20.32 -10.97
C PRO A 61 7.74 21.43 -12.00
N THR A 62 6.60 21.97 -12.44
CA THR A 62 6.52 23.09 -13.38
C THR A 62 5.64 24.20 -12.83
N ARG A 63 5.61 25.35 -13.51
CA ARG A 63 4.67 26.43 -13.19
C ARG A 63 3.23 25.95 -13.43
N GLY A 64 2.36 26.16 -12.45
CA GLY A 64 0.94 25.90 -12.60
C GLY A 64 0.21 26.91 -13.49
N ILE A 65 -1.08 26.66 -13.66
CA ILE A 65 -2.00 27.48 -14.43
C ILE A 65 -2.71 28.44 -13.47
N ALA A 66 -2.72 29.74 -13.82
CA ALA A 66 -3.46 30.74 -13.05
C ALA A 66 -4.96 30.47 -13.15
N ARG A 67 -5.61 30.21 -12.02
CA ARG A 67 -7.07 30.21 -11.91
C ARG A 67 -7.49 31.52 -11.26
N THR A 68 -8.04 32.44 -12.03
CA THR A 68 -8.74 33.59 -11.48
C THR A 68 -10.05 33.08 -10.87
N LEU A 69 -10.10 33.01 -9.55
CA LEU A 69 -11.38 32.88 -8.85
C LEU A 69 -12.10 34.23 -8.95
N PRO A 70 -13.39 34.27 -9.29
CA PRO A 70 -14.19 35.47 -9.09
C PRO A 70 -14.02 35.96 -7.65
N ALA A 71 -13.97 37.27 -7.44
CA ALA A 71 -13.96 37.82 -6.10
C ALA A 71 -15.16 37.25 -5.33
N PRO A 72 -14.98 36.80 -4.07
CA PRO A 72 -16.10 36.32 -3.26
C PRO A 72 -17.20 37.38 -3.22
N GLY A 73 -18.41 37.05 -3.70
CA GLY A 73 -19.57 37.94 -3.65
C GLY A 73 -19.97 38.65 -4.95
N LEU A 74 -19.40 38.29 -6.11
CA LEU A 74 -19.91 38.72 -7.41
C LEU A 74 -20.50 37.51 -8.17
N ALA A 75 -21.78 37.22 -7.91
CA ALA A 75 -22.63 36.30 -8.67
C ALA A 75 -23.99 36.97 -8.91
#